data_AF-A0A2E1INT2-F1
#
_entry.id   AF-A0A2E1INT2-F1
#
_cell.length_a   1.000
_cell.length_b   1.000
_cell.length_c   1.000
_cell.angle_alpha   90.00
_cell.angle_beta   90.00
_cell.angle_gamma   90.00
#
_symmetry.space_group_name_H-M   'P 1'
#
loop_
_entity.id
_entity.type
_entity.pdbx_description
1 polymer ?
#
loop_
_entity_poly.entity_id
_entity_poly.type
_entity_poly.pdbx_seq_one_letter_code
_entity_poly.pdbx_strand_id
1 'polypeptide(L)'
;MIRPGTNQRRARRIHRWLVPIAAAPLLLTAASGSLYSLLLEQGIDAFWLLKIHTGQFGELNLQPIYPLMLGALTIVITASGVVMLLRPNP
;
A
#
# COMPACT_ATOMS: atom_id res chain seq x y z
N MET A 1 26.26 -14.43 -21.02
CA MET A 1 24.82 -14.08 -21.02
C MET A 1 24.10 -14.99 -20.02
N ILE A 2 23.87 -14.54 -18.78
CA ILE A 2 23.24 -15.35 -17.73
C ILE A 2 21.73 -15.24 -17.91
N ARG A 3 21.06 -16.34 -18.27
CA ARG A 3 19.59 -16.37 -18.35
C ARG A 3 19.02 -16.29 -16.93
N PRO A 4 18.13 -15.34 -16.61
CA PRO A 4 17.48 -15.34 -15.31
C PRO A 4 16.71 -16.65 -15.15
N GLY A 5 16.97 -17.36 -14.05
CA GLY A 5 16.31 -18.61 -13.73
C GLY A 5 14.79 -18.44 -13.66
N THR A 6 14.03 -19.50 -13.98
CA THR A 6 12.56 -19.52 -13.99
C THR A 6 11.93 -18.92 -12.72
N ASN A 7 12.57 -19.13 -11.56
CA ASN A 7 12.14 -18.56 -10.27
C ASN A 7 12.21 -17.03 -10.21
N GLN A 8 13.20 -16.40 -10.83
CA GLN A 8 13.34 -14.93 -10.82
C GLN A 8 12.27 -14.27 -11.70
N ARG A 9 12.00 -14.84 -12.88
CA ARG A 9 10.91 -14.38 -13.76
C ARG A 9 9.55 -14.52 -13.08
N ARG A 10 9.33 -15.64 -12.37
CA ARG A 10 8.12 -15.86 -11.58
C ARG A 10 7.98 -14.85 -10.44
N ALA A 11 9.06 -14.57 -9.69
CA ALA A 11 9.06 -13.58 -8.62
C ALA A 11 8.68 -12.17 -9.13
N ARG A 12 9.26 -11.73 -10.27
CA ARG A 12 8.89 -10.45 -10.92
C ARG A 12 7.43 -10.41 -11.31
N ARG A 13 6.90 -11.49 -11.89
CA ARG A 13 5.47 -11.60 -12.25
C ARG A 13 4.58 -11.48 -11.01
N ILE A 14 4.92 -12.16 -9.92
CA ILE A 14 4.17 -12.09 -8.65
C ILE A 14 4.21 -10.67 -8.07
N HIS A 15 5.40 -10.07 -7.93
CA HIS A 15 5.55 -8.72 -7.39
C HIS A 15 4.74 -7.69 -8.19
N ARG A 16 4.76 -7.77 -9.53
CA ARG A 16 3.99 -6.86 -10.40
C ARG A 16 2.48 -6.89 -10.12
N TRP A 17 1.93 -8.04 -9.73
CA TRP A 17 0.52 -8.17 -9.35
C TRP A 17 0.27 -7.82 -7.89
N LEU A 18 1.21 -8.14 -7.00
CA LEU A 18 1.11 -7.87 -5.57
C LEU A 18 1.17 -6.36 -5.27
N VAL A 19 2.02 -5.62 -5.99
CA VAL A 19 2.20 -4.18 -5.78
C VAL A 19 0.90 -3.39 -5.88
N PRO A 20 0.10 -3.44 -6.97
CA PRO A 20 -1.13 -2.63 -7.03
C PRO A 20 -2.14 -3.02 -5.95
N ILE A 21 -2.23 -4.31 -5.59
CA ILE A 21 -3.14 -4.79 -4.53
C ILE A 21 -2.74 -4.23 -3.16
N ALA A 22 -1.45 -4.21 -2.87
CA ALA A 22 -0.93 -3.74 -1.59
C ALA A 22 -0.81 -2.20 -1.54
N ALA A 23 -0.41 -1.58 -2.65
CA ALA A 23 -0.23 -0.14 -2.76
C ALA A 23 -1.56 0.60 -2.77
N ALA A 24 -2.63 0.04 -3.37
CA ALA A 24 -3.94 0.70 -3.39
C ALA A 24 -4.46 1.11 -2.00
N PRO A 25 -4.57 0.21 -1.00
CA PRO A 25 -5.02 0.61 0.33
C PRO A 25 -4.02 1.55 1.01
N LEU A 26 -2.70 1.34 0.85
CA LEU A 26 -1.68 2.21 1.43
C LEU A 26 -1.74 3.64 0.90
N LEU A 27 -1.86 3.81 -0.41
CA LEU A 27 -1.99 5.10 -1.07
C LEU A 27 -3.32 5.76 -0.69
N LEU A 28 -4.40 4.98 -0.59
CA LEU A 28 -5.69 5.51 -0.16
C LEU A 28 -5.61 6.08 1.26
N THR A 29 -5.00 5.35 2.21
CA THR A 29 -4.81 5.80 3.59
C THR A 29 -3.90 7.03 3.66
N ALA A 30 -2.78 7.03 2.95
CA ALA A 30 -1.85 8.15 2.94
C ALA A 30 -2.49 9.41 2.33
N ALA A 31 -3.20 9.26 1.20
CA ALA A 31 -3.88 10.34 0.54
C ALA A 31 -5.03 10.90 1.39
N SER A 32 -5.86 10.05 2.01
CA SER A 32 -6.98 10.52 2.83
C SER A 32 -6.51 11.29 4.08
N GLY A 33 -5.48 10.80 4.77
CA GLY A 33 -4.92 11.49 5.94
C GLY A 33 -4.23 12.81 5.57
N SER A 34 -3.45 12.81 4.47
CA SER A 34 -2.77 14.01 3.99
C SER A 34 -3.77 15.08 3.52
N LEU A 35 -4.77 14.66 2.74
CA LEU A 35 -5.81 15.57 2.24
C LEU A 35 -6.69 16.10 3.37
N TYR A 36 -7.03 15.28 4.36
CA TYR A 36 -7.74 15.72 5.55
C TYR A 36 -6.99 16.83 6.27
N SER A 37 -5.68 16.66 6.48
CA SER A 37 -4.83 17.65 7.15
C SER A 37 -4.81 18.98 6.41
N LEU A 38 -4.66 18.95 5.08
CA LEU A 38 -4.68 20.17 4.23
C LEU A 38 -6.04 20.89 4.25
N LEU A 39 -7.14 20.13 4.20
CA LEU A 39 -8.49 20.70 4.27
C LEU A 39 -8.76 21.30 5.65
N LEU A 40 -8.31 20.64 6.71
CA LEU A 40 -8.49 21.10 8.08
C LEU A 40 -7.74 22.42 8.32
N GLU A 41 -6.52 22.57 7.77
CA GLU A 41 -5.78 23.85 7.79
C GLU A 41 -6.53 24.99 7.09
N GLN A 42 -7.39 24.68 6.12
CA GLN A 42 -8.23 25.64 5.42
C GLN A 42 -9.58 25.88 6.13
N GLY A 43 -9.79 25.29 7.32
CA GLY A 43 -11.03 25.36 8.07
C GLY A 43 -12.14 24.43 7.59
N ILE A 44 -11.81 23.45 6.73
CA ILE A 44 -12.77 22.48 6.19
C ILE A 44 -12.63 21.16 6.95
N ASP A 45 -13.59 20.87 7.82
CA ASP A 45 -13.61 19.58 8.55
C ASP A 45 -14.26 18.47 7.70
N ALA A 46 -13.43 17.83 6.87
CA ALA A 46 -13.82 16.71 6.03
C ALA A 46 -13.69 15.35 6.77
N PHE A 47 -14.37 15.19 7.91
CA PHE A 47 -14.27 14.00 8.79
C PHE A 47 -14.47 12.64 8.08
N TRP A 48 -15.20 12.61 6.95
CA TRP A 48 -15.34 11.39 6.14
C TRP A 48 -14.01 10.87 5.57
N LEU A 49 -13.01 11.73 5.37
CA LEU A 49 -11.65 11.33 5.00
C LEU A 49 -10.97 10.54 6.11
N LEU A 50 -11.18 10.90 7.38
CA LEU A 50 -10.69 10.14 8.52
C LEU A 50 -11.36 8.77 8.62
N LYS A 51 -12.66 8.67 8.31
CA LYS A 51 -13.34 7.37 8.22
C LYS A 51 -12.67 6.46 7.17
N ILE A 52 -12.37 6.99 5.99
CA ILE A 52 -11.62 6.25 4.96
C ILE A 52 -10.21 5.89 5.44
N HIS A 53 -9.51 6.83 6.07
CA HIS A 53 -8.16 6.64 6.62
C HIS A 53 -8.08 5.50 7.63
N THR A 54 -9.09 5.34 8.49
CA THR A 54 -9.11 4.26 9.49
C THR A 54 -9.67 2.94 8.95
N GLY A 55 -10.17 2.91 7.71
CA GLY A 55 -10.73 1.70 7.08
C GLY A 55 -12.24 1.55 7.28
N GLN A 56 -12.95 2.61 7.61
CA GLN A 56 -14.41 2.66 7.61
C GLN A 56 -14.94 3.16 6.26
N PHE A 57 -15.37 2.21 5.43
CA PHE A 57 -15.91 2.43 4.08
C PHE A 57 -17.44 2.37 4.09
N GLY A 58 -18.08 3.39 4.67
CA GLY A 58 -19.53 3.42 4.82
C GLY A 58 -20.02 2.31 5.76
N GLU A 59 -20.78 1.35 5.23
CA GLU A 59 -21.27 0.17 5.96
C GLU A 59 -20.17 -0.87 6.24
N LEU A 60 -19.11 -0.88 5.43
CA LEU A 60 -18.01 -1.83 5.55
C LEU A 60 -16.98 -1.30 6.56
N ASN A 61 -16.94 -1.92 7.74
CA ASN A 61 -16.06 -1.50 8.84
C ASN A 61 -14.84 -2.42 8.97
N LEU A 62 -13.71 -2.03 8.37
CA LEU A 62 -12.44 -2.75 8.51
C LEU A 62 -11.56 -2.22 9.64
N GLN A 63 -11.97 -1.15 10.35
CA GLN A 63 -11.17 -0.49 11.39
C GLN A 63 -10.43 -1.44 12.35
N PRO A 64 -11.02 -2.56 12.83
CA PRO A 64 -10.33 -3.46 13.76
C PRO A 64 -9.07 -4.12 13.18
N ILE A 65 -9.02 -4.34 11.86
CA ILE A 65 -7.93 -5.06 11.20
C ILE A 65 -7.15 -4.19 10.20
N TYR A 66 -7.70 -3.04 9.83
CA TYR A 66 -7.16 -2.20 8.76
C TYR A 66 -5.73 -1.72 9.06
N PRO A 67 -5.38 -1.22 10.25
CA PRO A 67 -4.00 -0.82 10.56
C PRO A 67 -3.01 -2.00 10.50
N LEU A 68 -3.42 -3.18 11.00
CA LEU A 68 -2.59 -4.39 10.96
C LEU A 68 -2.36 -4.85 9.51
N MET A 69 -3.41 -4.84 8.69
CA MET A 69 -3.35 -5.15 7.27
C MET A 69 -2.41 -4.19 6.54
N LEU A 70 -2.54 -2.88 6.75
CA LEU A 70 -1.64 -1.88 6.15
C LEU A 70 -0.18 -2.09 6.57
N GLY A 71 0.07 -2.35 7.86
CA GLY A 71 1.42 -2.65 8.35
C GLY A 71 2.02 -3.88 7.67
N ALA A 72 1.26 -4.97 7.58
CA ALA A 72 1.70 -6.19 6.92
C ALA A 72 1.97 -5.96 5.42
N LEU A 73 1.06 -5.29 4.71
CA LEU A 73 1.23 -4.96 3.29
C LEU A 73 2.48 -4.10 3.07
N THR A 74 2.71 -3.10 3.91
CA THR A 74 3.90 -2.24 3.87
C THR A 74 5.18 -3.06 3.97
N ILE A 75 5.26 -3.96 4.96
CA ILE A 75 6.42 -4.83 5.14
C ILE A 75 6.63 -5.71 3.91
N VAL A 76 5.57 -6.35 3.39
CA VAL A 76 5.67 -7.26 2.24
C VAL A 76 6.13 -6.53 0.97
N ILE A 77 5.54 -5.37 0.64
CA ILE A 77 5.95 -4.63 -0.56
C ILE A 77 7.36 -4.07 -0.43
N THR A 78 7.72 -3.56 0.76
CA THR A 78 9.03 -2.96 1.00
C THR A 78 10.11 -4.03 0.93
N ALA A 79 9.92 -5.15 1.64
CA ALA A 79 10.86 -6.26 1.61
C ALA A 79 11.00 -6.83 0.19
N SER A 80 9.90 -7.05 -0.52
CA SER A 80 9.96 -7.56 -1.89
C SER A 80 10.65 -6.59 -2.86
N GLY A 81 10.38 -5.28 -2.73
CA GLY A 81 11.06 -4.24 -3.51
C GLY A 81 12.56 -4.17 -3.21
N VAL A 82 12.95 -4.17 -1.94
CA VAL A 82 14.37 -4.16 -1.50
C VAL A 82 15.11 -5.39 -2.02
N VAL A 83 14.51 -6.59 -1.91
CA VAL A 83 15.13 -7.82 -2.44
C VAL A 83 15.34 -7.74 -3.96
N MET A 84 14.39 -7.17 -4.71
CA MET A 84 14.55 -6.98 -6.15
C MET A 84 15.59 -5.92 -6.50
N LEU A 85 15.66 -4.84 -5.73
CA LEU A 85 16.64 -3.76 -5.90
C LEU A 85 18.06 -4.24 -5.61
N LEU A 86 18.26 -5.06 -4.57
CA LEU A 86 19.56 -5.61 -4.17
C LEU A 86 20.03 -6.79 -5.05
N ARG A 87 19.11 -7.40 -5.81
CA ARG A 87 19.45 -8.43 -6.81
C ARG A 87 19.00 -8.00 -8.22
N PRO A 88 19.48 -6.86 -8.73
CA PRO A 88 19.11 -6.36 -10.05
C PRO A 88 19.92 -7.13 -11.09
N ASN A 89 19.40 -8.28 -11.50
CA ASN A 89 19.98 -9.01 -12.64
C ASN A 89 19.30 -8.50 -13.93
N PRO A 90 20.03 -8.05 -14.96
CA PRO A 90 19.45 -7.50 -16.18
C PRO A 90 18.49 -8.48 -16.88
#